data_AF-A0A2A4YCB2-F1
#
_entry.id   AF-A0A2A4YCB2-F1
#
_cell.length_a   1.000
_cell.length_b   1.000
_cell.length_c   1.000
_cell.angle_alpha   90.00
_cell.angle_beta   90.00
_cell.angle_gamma   90.00
#
_symmetry.space_group_name_H-M   'P 1'
#
loop_
_entity.id
_entity.type
_entity.pdbx_description
1 polymer ?
#
loop_
_entity_poly.entity_id
_entity_poly.type
_entity_poly.pdbx_seq_one_letter_code
_entity_poly.pdbx_strand_id
1 'polypeptide(L)'
;LHKTTDGLFKKIVTNKPKADSLERHKKFSDHFVKIRRKGLSEEALKGEIEKYGIRTFPKPKGIPGDYIAEFSDKGAGIKYVNPKDSGTYVRVMPGKPHSPWPHQRKPYICEKKYGKSLDKYGNSVKRKSREAHIPINDYIYRRKK
;
A
#
# COMPACT_ATOMS: atom_id res chain seq x y z
N LEU A 1 23.57 -3.61 11.79
CA LEU A 1 22.60 -3.74 12.91
C LEU A 1 21.43 -4.63 12.51
N HIS A 2 21.58 -5.94 12.72
CA HIS A 2 20.47 -6.90 12.69
C HIS A 2 19.64 -6.69 13.97
N LYS A 3 18.53 -5.95 13.89
CA LYS A 3 17.53 -5.96 14.97
C LYS A 3 16.70 -7.24 14.82
N THR A 4 16.93 -8.17 15.73
CA THR A 4 16.24 -9.45 15.87
C THR A 4 14.72 -9.26 15.86
N THR A 5 14.05 -10.07 15.04
CA THR A 5 12.60 -10.13 14.85
C THR A 5 11.81 -10.41 16.15
N ASP A 6 12.48 -10.99 17.14
CA ASP A 6 11.85 -11.53 18.35
C ASP A 6 11.43 -10.46 19.36
N GLY A 7 12.20 -9.37 19.48
CA GLY A 7 11.86 -8.25 20.36
C GLY A 7 10.67 -7.42 19.85
N LEU A 8 10.48 -7.38 18.53
CA LEU A 8 9.35 -6.71 17.90
C LEU A 8 8.07 -7.53 18.07
N PHE A 9 8.16 -8.86 17.97
CA PHE A 9 7.04 -9.77 18.23
C PHE A 9 6.52 -9.63 19.67
N LYS A 10 7.41 -9.67 20.68
CA LYS A 10 7.00 -9.49 22.09
C LYS A 10 6.31 -8.14 22.38
N LYS A 11 6.78 -7.03 21.78
CA LYS A 11 6.15 -5.70 21.95
C LYS A 11 4.81 -5.53 21.24
N ILE A 12 4.50 -6.34 20.23
CA ILE A 12 3.22 -6.31 19.53
C ILE A 12 2.16 -7.10 20.32
N VAL A 13 2.54 -8.22 20.93
CA VAL A 13 1.64 -9.09 21.71
C VAL A 13 1.02 -8.37 22.93
N THR A 14 1.70 -7.39 23.52
CA THR A 14 1.17 -6.61 24.66
C THR A 14 0.25 -5.45 24.26
N ASN A 15 0.11 -5.15 22.96
CA ASN A 15 -0.81 -4.12 22.44
C ASN A 15 -1.86 -4.78 21.55
N LYS A 16 -3.00 -5.15 22.14
CA LYS A 16 -4.10 -5.87 21.49
C LYS A 16 -4.48 -5.28 20.10
N PRO A 17 -4.68 -3.96 19.92
CA PRO A 17 -4.93 -3.37 18.60
C PRO A 17 -3.84 -3.65 17.54
N LYS A 18 -2.56 -3.66 17.94
CA LYS A 18 -1.46 -3.99 17.02
C LYS A 18 -1.39 -5.48 16.72
N ALA A 19 -1.65 -6.33 17.70
CA ALA A 19 -1.73 -7.78 17.51
C ALA A 19 -2.86 -8.14 16.53
N ASP A 20 -4.08 -7.61 16.75
CA ASP A 20 -5.23 -7.82 15.87
C ASP A 20 -4.95 -7.33 14.44
N SER A 21 -4.31 -6.17 14.32
CA SER A 21 -3.88 -5.64 13.02
C SER A 21 -2.90 -6.57 12.33
N LEU A 22 -1.88 -7.07 13.04
CA LEU A 22 -0.89 -8.00 12.49
C LEU A 22 -1.57 -9.28 12.00
N GLU A 23 -2.50 -9.83 12.79
CA GLU A 23 -3.25 -11.03 12.44
C GLU A 23 -4.08 -10.84 11.16
N ARG A 24 -4.86 -9.75 11.06
CA ARG A 24 -5.65 -9.44 9.86
C ARG A 24 -4.77 -9.35 8.61
N HIS A 25 -3.66 -8.63 8.70
CA HIS A 25 -2.73 -8.49 7.57
C HIS A 25 -2.03 -9.81 7.20
N LYS A 26 -1.75 -10.68 8.19
CA LYS A 26 -1.20 -12.01 7.94
C LYS A 26 -2.21 -12.89 7.21
N LYS A 27 -3.44 -13.00 7.72
CA LYS A 27 -4.54 -13.76 7.09
C LYS A 27 -4.78 -13.31 5.64
N PHE A 28 -4.79 -12.00 5.39
CA PHE A 28 -4.91 -11.49 4.03
C PHE A 28 -3.69 -11.85 3.16
N SER A 29 -2.47 -11.79 3.69
CA SER A 29 -1.26 -12.13 2.93
C SER A 29 -1.27 -13.60 2.49
N ASP A 30 -1.74 -14.49 3.35
CA ASP A 30 -1.87 -15.93 3.06
C ASP A 30 -2.93 -16.19 1.98
N HIS A 31 -4.03 -15.43 1.99
CA HIS A 31 -5.06 -15.46 0.96
C HIS A 31 -4.60 -14.87 -0.37
N PHE A 32 -3.91 -13.72 -0.32
CA PHE A 32 -3.40 -12.99 -1.48
C PHE A 32 -2.56 -13.89 -2.39
N VAL A 33 -1.72 -14.77 -1.83
CA VAL A 33 -0.90 -15.73 -2.60
C VAL A 33 -1.76 -16.57 -3.55
N LYS A 34 -3.00 -16.90 -3.16
CA LYS A 34 -3.93 -17.73 -3.93
C LYS A 34 -4.69 -16.95 -5.01
N ILE A 35 -4.94 -15.65 -4.79
CA ILE A 35 -5.83 -14.86 -5.64
C ILE A 35 -5.13 -13.82 -6.52
N ARG A 36 -3.85 -13.51 -6.28
CA ARG A 36 -3.13 -12.40 -6.93
C ARG A 36 -3.02 -12.45 -8.46
N ARG A 37 -3.28 -13.60 -9.08
CA ARG A 37 -3.24 -13.79 -10.54
C ARG A 37 -4.62 -13.66 -11.20
N LYS A 38 -5.68 -13.51 -10.42
CA LYS A 38 -7.02 -13.33 -10.95
C LYS A 38 -7.16 -11.88 -11.42
N GLY A 39 -7.55 -11.67 -12.67
CA GLY A 39 -7.88 -10.34 -13.21
C GLY A 39 -9.21 -9.85 -12.62
N LEU A 40 -9.16 -9.33 -11.39
CA LEU A 40 -10.33 -8.86 -10.65
C LEU A 40 -10.60 -7.37 -10.96
N SER A 41 -11.87 -6.98 -10.94
CA SER A 41 -12.24 -5.55 -10.96
C SER A 41 -11.79 -4.84 -9.68
N GLU A 42 -11.73 -3.50 -9.70
CA GLU A 42 -11.37 -2.70 -8.52
C GLU A 42 -12.28 -2.99 -7.32
N GLU A 43 -13.58 -3.14 -7.56
CA GLU A 43 -14.58 -3.45 -6.54
C GLU A 43 -14.33 -4.84 -5.93
N ALA A 44 -14.03 -5.83 -6.77
CA ALA A 44 -13.71 -7.18 -6.30
C ALA A 44 -12.41 -7.19 -5.49
N LEU A 45 -11.37 -6.45 -5.92
CA LEU A 45 -10.12 -6.29 -5.16
C LEU A 45 -10.39 -5.70 -3.77
N LYS A 46 -11.22 -4.65 -3.70
CA LYS A 46 -11.61 -4.02 -2.42
C LYS A 46 -12.38 -4.98 -1.53
N GLY A 47 -13.38 -5.66 -2.08
CA GLY A 47 -14.17 -6.65 -1.35
C GLY A 47 -13.31 -7.79 -0.76
N GLU A 48 -12.32 -8.28 -1.51
CA GLU A 48 -11.38 -9.29 -0.99
C GLU A 48 -10.53 -8.79 0.17
N ILE A 49 -10.15 -7.51 0.19
CA ILE A 49 -9.39 -6.91 1.31
C ILE A 49 -10.30 -6.71 2.53
N GLU A 50 -11.51 -6.21 2.32
CA GLU A 50 -12.46 -5.85 3.37
C GLU A 50 -13.00 -7.06 4.14
N LYS A 51 -13.10 -8.24 3.49
CA LYS A 51 -13.40 -9.53 4.14
C LYS A 51 -12.49 -9.84 5.33
N TYR A 52 -11.27 -9.29 5.35
CA TYR A 52 -10.29 -9.49 6.43
C TYR A 52 -10.30 -8.35 7.45
N GLY A 53 -11.29 -7.46 7.42
CA GLY A 53 -11.39 -6.31 8.32
C GLY A 53 -10.32 -5.25 8.08
N ILE A 54 -9.75 -5.20 6.86
CA ILE A 54 -8.78 -4.18 6.46
C ILE A 54 -9.53 -3.16 5.61
N ARG A 55 -9.49 -1.90 6.05
CA ARG A 55 -10.14 -0.79 5.34
C ARG A 55 -9.48 -0.56 3.98
N THR A 56 -10.28 -0.33 2.93
CA THR A 56 -9.79 0.15 1.64
C THR A 56 -10.01 1.65 1.48
N PHE A 57 -9.44 2.20 0.41
CA PHE A 57 -9.50 3.63 0.11
C PHE A 57 -9.83 3.85 -1.36
N PRO A 58 -10.52 4.95 -1.70
CA PRO A 58 -10.89 5.24 -3.08
C PRO A 58 -9.66 5.47 -3.96
N LYS A 59 -9.80 5.22 -5.27
CA LYS A 59 -8.82 5.63 -6.28
C LYS A 59 -8.59 7.15 -6.18
N PRO A 60 -7.34 7.61 -6.02
CA PRO A 60 -7.06 9.04 -5.98
C PRO A 60 -7.55 9.76 -7.24
N LYS A 61 -8.09 10.96 -7.06
CA LYS A 61 -8.55 11.81 -8.17
C LYS A 61 -7.39 12.12 -9.11
N GLY A 62 -7.67 12.14 -10.42
CA GLY A 62 -6.71 12.50 -11.45
C GLY A 62 -5.90 11.34 -12.05
N ILE A 63 -5.86 10.17 -11.39
CA ILE A 63 -5.27 8.97 -11.98
C ILE A 63 -6.04 8.61 -13.26
N PRO A 64 -5.36 8.36 -14.39
CA PRO A 64 -6.03 7.99 -15.64
C PRO A 64 -6.97 6.78 -15.51
N GLY A 65 -8.07 6.80 -16.26
CA GLY A 65 -9.11 5.77 -16.22
C GLY A 65 -8.63 4.42 -16.73
N ASP A 66 -7.66 4.40 -17.65
CA ASP A 66 -7.05 3.23 -18.26
C ASP A 66 -6.01 2.52 -17.38
N TYR A 67 -5.71 3.06 -16.19
CA TYR A 67 -4.82 2.38 -15.25
C TYR A 67 -5.49 1.12 -14.68
N ILE A 68 -4.78 0.00 -14.78
CA ILE A 68 -5.26 -1.31 -14.35
C ILE A 68 -5.10 -1.42 -12.84
N ALA A 69 -6.18 -1.72 -12.13
CA ALA A 69 -6.15 -2.00 -10.70
C ALA A 69 -5.66 -3.44 -10.45
N GLU A 70 -4.71 -3.60 -9.54
CA GLU A 70 -4.21 -4.89 -9.07
C GLU A 70 -3.94 -4.84 -7.56
N PHE A 71 -3.87 -6.00 -6.92
CA PHE A 71 -3.37 -6.07 -5.55
C PHE A 71 -1.91 -5.63 -5.45
N SER A 72 -1.55 -4.99 -4.34
CA SER A 72 -0.15 -4.76 -4.03
C SER A 72 0.56 -6.03 -3.58
N ASP A 73 1.75 -6.24 -4.13
CA ASP A 73 2.78 -7.16 -3.64
C ASP A 73 3.28 -6.87 -2.20
N LYS A 74 2.82 -5.80 -1.54
CA LYS A 74 3.19 -5.40 -0.17
C LYS A 74 2.09 -5.69 0.85
N GLY A 75 1.05 -6.42 0.45
CA GLY A 75 -0.10 -6.81 1.26
C GLY A 75 -1.37 -6.08 0.81
N ALA A 76 -2.25 -5.80 1.76
CA ALA A 76 -3.62 -5.32 1.56
C ALA A 76 -3.76 -3.89 0.98
N GLY A 77 -3.04 -3.54 -0.08
CA GLY A 77 -3.20 -2.29 -0.83
C GLY A 77 -3.59 -2.56 -2.28
N ILE A 78 -3.99 -1.49 -2.96
CA ILE A 78 -4.37 -1.51 -4.38
C ILE A 78 -3.35 -0.67 -5.16
N LYS A 79 -2.88 -1.20 -6.27
CA LYS A 79 -1.98 -0.52 -7.20
C LYS A 79 -2.74 -0.27 -8.50
N TYR A 80 -2.66 0.96 -8.99
CA TYR A 80 -3.18 1.38 -10.29
C TYR A 80 -1.97 1.53 -11.22
N VAL A 81 -1.84 0.62 -12.18
CA VAL A 81 -0.66 0.49 -13.05
C VAL A 81 -0.95 1.06 -14.42
N ASN A 82 -0.01 1.83 -14.96
CA ASN A 82 -0.08 2.27 -16.34
C ASN A 82 0.05 1.04 -17.27
N PRO A 83 -0.93 0.78 -18.16
CA PRO A 83 -0.89 -0.41 -19.03
C PRO A 83 0.29 -0.42 -20.00
N LYS A 84 0.87 0.75 -20.31
CA LYS A 84 2.01 0.92 -21.22
C LYS A 84 3.37 0.91 -20.51
N ASP A 85 3.40 1.07 -19.19
CA ASP A 85 4.64 1.13 -18.40
C ASP A 85 4.40 0.65 -16.97
N SER A 86 4.78 -0.59 -16.67
CA SER A 86 4.69 -1.16 -15.32
C SER A 86 5.57 -0.44 -14.28
N GLY A 87 6.55 0.36 -14.73
CA GLY A 87 7.35 1.24 -13.90
C GLY A 87 6.61 2.50 -13.43
N THR A 88 5.43 2.78 -14.00
CA THR A 88 4.56 3.91 -13.65
C THR A 88 3.28 3.40 -13.00
N TYR A 89 3.08 3.75 -11.73
CA TYR A 89 1.90 3.36 -10.98
C TYR A 89 1.64 4.27 -9.78
N VAL A 90 0.40 4.26 -9.31
CA VAL A 90 0.03 4.80 -8.00
C VAL A 90 -0.44 3.66 -7.12
N ARG A 91 0.12 3.52 -5.92
CA ARG A 91 -0.25 2.49 -4.96
C ARG A 91 -0.86 3.11 -3.72
N VAL A 92 -2.08 2.69 -3.39
CA VAL A 92 -2.81 3.08 -2.19
C VAL A 92 -2.68 1.97 -1.15
N MET A 93 -2.18 2.31 0.03
CA MET A 93 -1.97 1.37 1.13
C MET A 93 -2.79 1.80 2.34
N PRO A 94 -3.46 0.87 3.04
CA PRO A 94 -4.24 1.19 4.22
C PRO A 94 -3.40 1.51 5.45
N GLY A 95 -2.08 1.35 5.35
CA GLY A 95 -1.18 1.36 6.49
C GLY A 95 -1.21 0.05 7.27
N LYS A 96 -0.23 -0.10 8.15
CA LYS A 96 -0.06 -1.24 9.06
C LYS A 96 0.21 -0.67 10.45
N PRO A 97 -0.79 -0.51 11.33
CA PRO A 97 -0.60 0.05 12.68
C PRO A 97 0.54 -0.59 13.49
N HIS A 98 0.80 -1.87 13.27
CA HIS A 98 1.89 -2.65 13.88
C HIS A 98 3.28 -2.42 13.24
N SER A 99 3.38 -1.66 12.13
CA SER A 99 4.63 -1.44 11.41
C SER A 99 5.69 -0.78 12.31
N PRO A 100 6.96 -1.21 12.23
CA PRO A 100 8.04 -0.51 12.92
C PRO A 100 8.27 0.89 12.34
N TRP A 101 7.87 1.14 11.08
CA TRP A 101 8.05 2.41 10.37
C TRP A 101 6.85 3.33 10.58
N PRO A 102 6.99 4.48 11.29
CA PRO A 102 5.85 5.34 11.62
C PRO A 102 5.05 5.81 10.39
N HIS A 103 5.74 6.12 9.29
CA HIS A 103 5.14 6.59 8.04
C HIS A 103 4.39 5.50 7.25
N GLN A 104 4.44 4.24 7.70
CA GLN A 104 3.66 3.14 7.14
C GLN A 104 2.54 2.68 8.09
N ARG A 105 2.33 3.35 9.23
CA ARG A 105 1.30 2.97 10.21
C ARG A 105 -0.10 3.47 9.84
N LYS A 106 -0.17 4.66 9.25
CA LYS A 106 -1.40 5.29 8.76
C LYS A 106 -1.57 5.02 7.26
N PRO A 107 -2.76 5.23 6.67
CA PRO A 107 -2.96 5.14 5.22
C PRO A 107 -2.04 6.08 4.44
N TYR A 108 -1.46 5.57 3.36
CA TYR A 108 -0.51 6.31 2.55
C TYR A 108 -0.58 5.90 1.07
N ILE A 109 -0.02 6.76 0.23
CA ILE A 109 0.15 6.54 -1.20
C ILE A 109 1.64 6.53 -1.54
N CYS A 110 2.03 5.61 -2.40
CA CYS A 110 3.30 5.65 -3.10
C CYS A 110 3.04 5.89 -4.58
N GLU A 111 3.67 6.89 -5.17
CA GLU A 111 3.67 7.09 -6.61
C GLU A 111 5.03 6.70 -7.19
N LYS A 112 4.99 5.98 -8.31
CA LYS A 112 6.14 5.72 -9.15
C LYS A 112 5.89 6.22 -10.56
N LYS A 113 6.92 6.79 -11.17
CA LYS A 113 6.94 7.17 -12.58
C LYS A 113 8.27 6.75 -13.19
N TYR A 114 8.22 5.97 -14.26
CA TYR A 114 9.40 5.40 -14.93
C TYR A 114 10.38 4.75 -13.94
N GLY A 115 9.86 3.96 -12.99
CA GLY A 115 10.64 3.26 -11.98
C GLY A 115 11.09 4.09 -10.77
N LYS A 116 11.02 5.43 -10.83
CA LYS A 116 11.43 6.37 -9.76
C LYS A 116 10.28 6.62 -8.80
N SER A 117 10.55 6.64 -7.49
CA SER A 117 9.53 6.95 -6.48
C SER A 117 9.43 8.46 -6.31
N LEU A 118 8.21 8.99 -6.13
CA LEU A 118 7.97 10.42 -6.02
C LEU A 118 7.51 10.82 -4.61
N ASP A 119 7.81 12.05 -4.24
CA ASP A 119 7.20 12.72 -3.08
C ASP A 119 5.89 13.43 -3.45
N LYS A 120 5.25 14.10 -2.47
CA LYS A 120 3.98 14.84 -2.67
C LYS A 120 4.07 16.02 -3.64
N TYR A 121 5.28 16.47 -3.97
CA TYR A 121 5.53 17.55 -4.91
C TYR A 121 5.86 17.02 -6.32
N GLY A 122 6.03 15.71 -6.48
CA GLY A 122 6.42 15.07 -7.74
C GLY A 122 7.93 15.00 -7.96
N ASN A 123 8.74 15.25 -6.93
CA ASN A 123 10.19 15.12 -7.00
C ASN A 123 10.62 13.67 -6.78
N SER A 124 11.67 13.25 -7.48
CA SER A 124 12.21 11.90 -7.30
C SER A 124 12.91 11.75 -5.95
N VAL A 125 12.56 10.70 -5.22
CA VAL A 125 13.09 10.37 -3.89
C VAL A 125 13.48 8.89 -3.78
N LYS A 126 14.25 8.55 -2.76
CA LYS A 126 14.59 7.14 -2.46
C LYS A 126 13.33 6.37 -2.08
N ARG A 127 13.13 5.21 -2.69
CA ARG A 127 11.93 4.35 -2.48
C ARG A 127 11.60 4.06 -1.00
N LYS A 128 12.62 3.92 -0.15
CA LYS A 128 12.45 3.58 1.28
C LYS A 128 12.35 4.82 2.17
N SER A 129 12.44 6.03 1.63
CA SER A 129 12.37 7.26 2.43
C SER A 129 10.94 7.53 2.87
N ARG A 130 10.80 8.34 3.92
CA ARG A 130 9.51 8.74 4.47
C ARG A 130 8.69 9.51 3.43
N GLU A 131 9.35 10.32 2.61
CA GLU A 131 8.78 11.20 1.59
C GLU A 131 8.09 10.40 0.48
N ALA A 132 8.56 9.18 0.20
CA ALA A 132 7.93 8.26 -0.75
C ALA A 132 6.60 7.65 -0.25
N HIS A 133 6.23 7.91 1.00
CA HIS A 133 5.01 7.42 1.66
C HIS A 133 4.13 8.62 2.02
N ILE A 134 3.38 9.09 1.02
CA ILE A 134 2.60 10.32 1.09
C ILE A 134 1.31 10.03 1.87
N PRO A 135 1.00 10.74 2.98
CA PRO A 135 -0.29 10.58 3.65
C PRO A 135 -1.45 10.74 2.66
N ILE A 136 -2.49 9.91 2.79
CA ILE A 136 -3.55 9.87 1.77
C ILE A 136 -4.23 11.24 1.53
N ASN A 137 -4.38 12.03 2.60
CA ASN A 137 -5.00 13.36 2.55
C ASN A 137 -4.09 14.43 1.93
N ASP A 138 -2.78 14.17 1.82
CA ASP A 138 -1.80 15.09 1.27
C ASP A 138 -1.50 14.81 -0.21
N TYR A 139 -2.04 13.72 -0.75
CA TYR A 139 -1.73 13.26 -2.08
C TYR A 139 -2.55 13.99 -3.15
N ILE A 140 -1.84 14.53 -4.14
CA ILE A 140 -2.42 15.12 -5.34
C ILE A 140 -1.73 14.47 -6.54
N TYR A 141 -2.50 13.82 -7.42
CA TYR A 141 -1.97 13.28 -8.66
C TYR A 141 -1.60 14.44 -9.61
N ARG A 142 -0.33 14.52 -10.00
CA ARG A 142 0.18 15.58 -10.88
C ARG A 142 0.46 15.01 -12.27
N ARG A 143 -0.39 15.35 -13.25
CA ARG A 143 -0.01 15.20 -14.66
C ARG A 143 1.15 16.18 -14.91
N LYS A 144 2.37 15.66 -15.10
CA LYS A 144 3.42 16.50 -15.69
C LYS A 144 2.92 16.93 -17.07
N LYS A 145 2.91 18.23 -17.31
CA LYS A 145 2.78 18.83 -18.64
C LYS A 145 3.89 18.30 -19.54
#